data_AF-A0ABD2W2K1-F1
#
_entry.id   AF-A0ABD2W2K1-F1
#
_cell.length_a   1.000
_cell.length_b   1.000
_cell.length_c   1.000
_cell.angle_alpha   90.00
_cell.angle_beta   90.00
_cell.angle_gamma   90.00
#
_symmetry.space_group_name_H-M   'P 1'
#
loop_
_entity.id
_entity.type
_entity.pdbx_description
1 polymer ?
#
loop_
_entity_poly.entity_id
_entity_poly.type
_entity_poly.pdbx_seq_one_letter_code
_entity_poly.pdbx_strand_id
1 'polypeptide(L)'
;MHKPATAVVPPTGRATPSLRHRPQALESLLPHDNANDDLRAGMCCTRSKLKNAPVSLPLLSAHSRQEWIAWRRYFFTHIHDKDVPIYRQSEEFFRLIGEVGYSIMKNLYFGSISDERNLEILLHKFDVYFTFCGKRKRPDETLDNYFKSLESIAEKTANSRANVDKYIKEKLLQDMKHGKIFEQFLKIVPIFSKVSNYETLTSTELKFIWYECEYYEDIRKSCQLIEKLEPVREVSIYQKEIQPMRKKNICFKCGHDHSGRRCPAWGQRCWKCGDLNHFLRCCPKTFIRDCVNCGRNHIQFKCPAYAKECSRCKKNNHFAWQCLGDVINCCDYCGQSHLSGRNNCPATKNICNKCQKIGHFTSKCRSRRNSLRK
;
A
#
# COMPACT_ATOMS: atom_id res chain seq x y z
N MET A 1 1.42 -49.11 -48.67
CA MET A 1 2.52 -48.62 -49.51
C MET A 1 2.82 -47.17 -49.13
N HIS A 2 4.08 -46.93 -48.75
CA HIS A 2 4.89 -45.70 -48.80
C HIS A 2 4.21 -44.35 -49.11
N LYS A 3 4.54 -43.19 -48.50
CA LYS A 3 5.59 -42.71 -47.57
C LYS A 3 5.18 -41.28 -47.09
N PRO A 4 5.89 -40.65 -46.13
CA PRO A 4 5.32 -39.69 -45.17
C PRO A 4 5.75 -38.21 -45.31
N ALA A 5 5.15 -37.40 -44.43
CA ALA A 5 5.51 -36.10 -43.82
C ALA A 5 6.73 -35.30 -44.31
N THR A 6 6.55 -33.98 -44.42
CA THR A 6 7.63 -32.98 -44.24
C THR A 6 7.18 -31.83 -43.34
N ALA A 7 7.96 -31.62 -42.28
CA ALA A 7 7.91 -30.50 -41.36
C ALA A 7 8.68 -29.31 -41.95
N VAL A 8 8.20 -28.10 -41.70
CA VAL A 8 8.90 -26.85 -42.04
C VAL A 8 9.47 -26.25 -40.76
N VAL A 9 10.81 -26.21 -40.68
CA VAL A 9 11.65 -25.58 -39.65
C VAL A 9 12.31 -24.35 -40.30
N PRO A 10 12.60 -23.25 -39.56
CA PRO A 10 12.85 -21.93 -40.14
C PRO A 10 14.30 -21.74 -40.62
N PRO A 11 14.59 -20.69 -41.41
CA PRO A 11 15.93 -20.44 -41.89
C PRO A 11 16.82 -19.85 -40.81
N THR A 12 18.00 -20.44 -40.73
CA THR A 12 19.19 -20.05 -39.98
C THR A 12 19.94 -18.91 -40.68
N GLY A 13 20.28 -17.86 -39.94
CA GLY A 13 21.17 -16.78 -40.37
C GLY A 13 22.42 -16.73 -39.48
N ARG A 14 23.59 -16.88 -40.11
CA ARG A 14 24.94 -16.96 -39.53
C ARG A 14 25.43 -15.65 -38.88
N ALA A 15 26.18 -15.83 -37.79
CA ALA A 15 27.17 -14.91 -37.20
C ALA A 15 28.42 -14.79 -38.13
N THR A 16 29.35 -13.82 -38.11
CA THR A 16 30.10 -12.97 -37.15
C THR A 16 30.78 -11.82 -37.98
N PRO A 17 31.72 -10.92 -37.52
CA PRO A 17 32.40 -10.79 -36.21
C PRO A 17 32.59 -9.37 -35.60
N SER A 18 32.73 -9.39 -34.27
CA SER A 18 33.69 -8.67 -33.41
C SER A 18 34.37 -7.38 -33.91
N LEU A 19 34.11 -6.26 -33.20
CA LEU A 19 35.12 -5.24 -32.92
C LEU A 19 35.02 -4.78 -31.45
N ARG A 20 36.07 -5.08 -30.70
CA ARG A 20 36.34 -4.57 -29.34
C ARG A 20 36.85 -3.14 -29.45
N HIS A 21 36.26 -2.20 -28.71
CA HIS A 21 36.93 -0.96 -28.34
C HIS A 21 37.02 -0.83 -26.82
N ARG A 22 38.28 -0.72 -26.39
CA ARG A 22 38.79 -0.58 -25.02
C ARG A 22 38.79 0.92 -24.67
N PRO A 23 38.65 1.31 -23.39
CA PRO A 23 38.61 2.71 -23.00
C PRO A 23 40.02 3.32 -22.97
N GLN A 24 40.18 4.52 -23.54
CA GLN A 24 41.37 5.35 -23.34
C GLN A 24 41.14 6.29 -22.16
N ALA A 25 42.05 6.20 -21.19
CA ALA A 25 42.29 7.19 -20.17
C ALA A 25 42.91 8.45 -20.81
N LEU A 26 42.52 9.63 -20.33
CA LEU A 26 43.28 10.84 -20.56
C LEU A 26 43.57 11.49 -19.21
N GLU A 27 44.84 11.46 -18.88
CA GLU A 27 45.53 12.08 -17.77
C GLU A 27 45.63 13.60 -17.93
N SER A 28 45.52 14.28 -16.78
CA SER A 28 46.25 15.49 -16.34
C SER A 28 46.64 16.59 -17.34
N LEU A 29 46.12 17.80 -17.09
CA LEU A 29 46.85 19.05 -17.32
C LEU A 29 46.62 20.01 -16.14
N LEU A 30 47.60 20.08 -15.25
CA LEU A 30 47.90 21.24 -14.40
C LEU A 30 48.82 22.19 -15.21
N PRO A 31 48.75 23.52 -15.00
CA PRO A 31 49.88 24.39 -15.25
C PRO A 31 50.66 24.63 -13.94
N HIS A 32 51.95 24.30 -13.99
CA HIS A 32 52.98 24.87 -13.11
C HIS A 32 53.53 26.13 -13.77
N ASP A 33 53.70 27.20 -13.00
CA ASP A 33 54.76 28.17 -13.22
C ASP A 33 55.38 28.63 -11.89
N ASN A 34 56.71 28.67 -11.93
CA ASN A 34 57.78 29.03 -10.99
C ASN A 34 57.66 30.48 -10.45
N ALA A 35 58.37 30.99 -9.44
CA ALA A 35 59.37 30.54 -8.46
C ALA A 35 59.54 31.65 -7.37
N ASN A 36 60.05 31.22 -6.21
CA ASN A 36 60.82 31.90 -5.13
C ASN A 36 60.94 33.43 -5.05
N ASP A 37 60.77 34.00 -3.85
CA ASP A 37 61.92 34.30 -2.96
C ASP A 37 61.52 34.74 -1.54
N ASP A 38 62.47 34.51 -0.64
CA ASP A 38 62.49 34.59 0.83
C ASP A 38 62.00 35.90 1.48
N LEU A 39 61.35 35.79 2.66
CA LEU A 39 61.81 36.52 3.85
C LEU A 39 61.21 35.98 5.17
N ARG A 40 62.15 35.61 6.03
CA ARG A 40 62.03 34.99 7.35
C ARG A 40 61.72 36.06 8.41
N ALA A 41 60.65 35.91 9.20
CA ALA A 41 60.51 36.61 10.47
C ALA A 41 59.57 35.89 11.47
N GLY A 42 60.12 35.54 12.64
CA GLY A 42 59.46 35.74 13.94
C GLY A 42 58.41 34.74 14.43
N MET A 43 58.82 33.89 15.37
CA MET A 43 57.96 33.13 16.30
C MET A 43 56.90 33.99 17.00
N CYS A 44 55.65 33.51 17.09
CA CYS A 44 54.92 33.48 18.36
C CYS A 44 53.73 32.50 18.30
N CYS A 45 53.85 31.38 19.00
CA CYS A 45 52.73 30.48 19.27
C CYS A 45 51.82 31.11 20.33
N THR A 46 50.70 31.70 19.94
CA THR A 46 49.60 32.01 20.87
C THR A 46 48.46 31.03 20.69
N ARG A 47 48.33 30.15 21.68
CA ARG A 47 47.23 29.20 21.88
C ARG A 47 45.94 29.99 22.15
N SER A 48 45.23 30.40 21.10
CA SER A 48 43.92 31.04 21.25
C SER A 48 42.88 29.97 21.58
N LYS A 49 42.46 29.94 22.85
CA LYS A 49 41.24 29.27 23.31
C LYS A 49 40.06 29.74 22.46
N LEU A 50 39.66 28.92 21.48
CA LEU A 50 38.31 29.00 20.91
C LEU A 50 37.35 28.63 22.04
N LYS A 51 36.80 29.67 22.66
CA LYS A 51 35.66 29.56 23.58
C LYS A 51 34.57 28.80 22.82
N ASN A 52 34.07 27.73 23.44
CA ASN A 52 32.92 26.97 22.96
C ASN A 52 31.77 27.92 22.63
N ALA A 53 31.61 28.26 21.35
CA ALA A 53 30.33 28.71 20.86
C ALA A 53 29.37 27.54 21.06
N PRO A 54 28.14 27.76 21.57
CA PRO A 54 27.16 26.70 21.65
C PRO A 54 26.99 26.16 20.23
N VAL A 55 27.34 24.89 20.01
CA VAL A 55 27.07 24.21 18.75
C VAL A 55 25.57 24.30 18.56
N SER A 56 25.15 25.16 17.62
CA SER A 56 23.75 25.27 17.24
C SER A 56 23.28 23.86 16.91
N LEU A 57 22.28 23.36 17.65
CA LEU A 57 21.70 22.06 17.37
C LEU A 57 21.29 22.06 15.89
N PRO A 58 21.76 21.10 15.07
CA PRO A 58 21.43 21.05 13.66
C PRO A 58 19.97 20.59 13.58
N LEU A 59 19.07 21.55 13.69
CA LEU A 59 17.65 21.37 13.43
C LEU A 59 17.50 21.05 11.93
N LEU A 60 16.51 20.22 11.60
CA LEU A 60 16.14 20.01 10.20
C LEU A 60 15.64 21.33 9.63
N SER A 61 16.30 21.81 8.57
CA SER A 61 16.12 23.16 8.03
C SER A 61 15.66 23.19 6.57
N ALA A 62 15.77 22.08 5.83
CA ALA A 62 15.19 21.94 4.50
C ALA A 62 14.59 20.55 4.22
N HIS A 63 13.94 20.46 3.06
CA HIS A 63 13.21 19.28 2.58
C HIS A 63 14.07 18.34 1.71
N SER A 64 15.41 18.42 1.83
CA SER A 64 16.32 17.62 1.01
C SER A 64 16.64 16.25 1.65
N ARG A 65 16.81 15.23 0.80
CA ARG A 65 17.16 13.88 1.26
C ARG A 65 18.54 13.83 1.92
N GLN A 66 19.51 14.59 1.40
CA GLN A 66 20.87 14.67 1.92
C GLN A 66 20.87 15.22 3.35
N GLU A 67 20.07 16.27 3.59
CA GLU A 67 19.94 16.85 4.92
C GLU A 67 19.24 15.91 5.90
N TRP A 68 18.20 15.19 5.47
CA TRP A 68 17.59 14.16 6.31
C TRP A 68 18.59 13.09 6.75
N ILE A 69 19.44 12.62 5.82
CA ILE A 69 20.50 11.64 6.14
C ILE A 69 21.51 12.24 7.14
N ALA A 70 21.92 13.50 6.93
CA ALA A 70 22.85 14.18 7.82
C ALA A 70 22.25 14.40 9.22
N TRP A 71 21.00 14.85 9.29
CA TRP A 71 20.25 15.04 10.52
C TRP A 71 20.07 13.73 11.28
N ARG A 72 19.66 12.65 10.59
CA ARG A 72 19.44 11.34 11.21
C ARG A 72 20.73 10.75 11.76
N ARG A 73 21.85 10.92 11.05
CA ARG A 73 23.18 10.54 11.54
C ARG A 73 23.54 11.32 12.81
N TYR A 74 23.36 12.64 12.79
CA TYR A 74 23.59 13.49 13.96
C TYR A 74 22.71 13.07 15.14
N PHE A 75 21.41 12.82 14.91
CA PHE A 75 20.47 12.40 15.94
C PHE A 75 20.95 11.14 16.66
N PHE A 76 21.32 10.09 15.92
CA PHE A 76 21.80 8.86 16.56
C PHE A 76 23.16 9.01 17.26
N THR A 77 24.07 9.83 16.71
CA THR A 77 25.31 10.19 17.43
C THR A 77 25.00 10.92 18.73
N HIS A 78 24.06 11.87 18.72
CA HIS A 78 23.61 12.59 19.91
C HIS A 78 23.02 11.65 20.97
N ILE A 79 22.13 10.73 20.55
CA ILE A 79 21.54 9.72 21.43
C ILE A 79 22.62 8.87 22.10
N HIS A 80 23.61 8.42 21.33
CA HIS A 80 24.71 7.60 21.83
C HIS A 80 25.62 8.39 22.78
N ASP A 81 26.10 9.57 22.36
CA ASP A 81 27.06 10.38 23.14
C ASP A 81 26.47 10.91 24.44
N LYS A 82 25.15 11.06 24.51
CA LYS A 82 24.41 11.49 25.72
C LYS A 82 23.83 10.33 26.53
N ASP A 83 24.04 9.08 26.09
CA ASP A 83 23.49 7.87 26.70
C ASP A 83 21.97 7.98 26.95
N VAL A 84 21.24 8.46 25.93
CA VAL A 84 19.79 8.72 26.06
C VAL A 84 19.05 7.38 26.08
N PRO A 85 18.33 7.07 27.18
CA PRO A 85 17.67 5.78 27.30
C PRO A 85 16.50 5.68 26.32
N ILE A 86 16.22 4.47 25.83
CA ILE A 86 15.22 4.17 24.79
C ILE A 86 13.88 4.90 25.02
N TYR A 87 13.39 4.93 26.25
CA TYR A 87 12.10 5.54 26.59
C TYR A 87 12.05 7.07 26.46
N ARG A 88 13.20 7.77 26.39
CA ARG A 88 13.30 9.22 26.16
C ARG A 88 13.71 9.61 24.75
N GLN A 89 14.08 8.65 23.90
CA GLN A 89 14.62 8.97 22.57
C GLN A 89 13.57 9.63 21.65
N SER A 90 12.28 9.34 21.84
CA SER A 90 11.21 10.01 21.09
C SER A 90 11.05 11.48 21.48
N GLU A 91 11.15 11.80 22.78
CA GLU A 91 11.14 13.18 23.27
C GLU A 91 12.33 13.97 22.69
N GLU A 92 13.48 13.32 22.63
CA GLU A 92 14.69 13.89 22.04
C GLU A 92 14.54 14.13 20.53
N PHE A 93 13.85 13.23 19.82
CA PHE A 93 13.50 13.45 18.40
C PHE A 93 12.69 14.74 18.24
N PHE A 94 11.64 14.95 19.04
CA PHE A 94 10.82 16.16 18.98
C PHE A 94 11.61 17.44 19.29
N ARG A 95 12.54 17.37 20.25
CA ARG A 95 13.42 18.49 20.60
C ARG A 95 14.34 18.91 19.45
N LEU A 96 14.73 17.97 18.59
CA LEU A 96 15.75 18.16 17.56
C LEU A 96 15.20 18.28 16.13
N ILE A 97 13.97 17.85 15.87
CA ILE A 97 13.43 17.78 14.51
C ILE A 97 13.14 19.17 13.92
N GLY A 98 12.95 20.19 14.76
CA GLY A 98 12.76 21.58 14.33
C GLY A 98 11.44 21.85 13.58
N GLU A 99 11.25 23.11 13.17
CA GLU A 99 10.02 23.60 12.54
C GLU A 99 9.65 22.87 11.24
N VAL A 100 10.65 22.61 10.39
CA VAL A 100 10.44 21.82 9.15
C VAL A 100 9.95 20.43 9.49
N GLY A 101 10.54 19.82 10.52
CA GLY A 101 10.09 18.56 11.09
C GLY A 101 8.62 18.56 11.49
N TYR A 102 8.23 19.51 12.34
CA TYR A 102 6.85 19.66 12.80
C TYR A 102 5.87 19.90 11.65
N SER A 103 6.27 20.68 10.64
CA SER A 103 5.47 20.91 9.43
C SER A 103 5.23 19.61 8.64
N ILE A 104 6.25 18.77 8.50
CA ILE A 104 6.13 17.43 7.90
C ILE A 104 5.17 16.57 8.73
N MET A 105 5.38 16.51 10.05
CA MET A 105 4.58 15.68 10.98
C MET A 105 3.09 15.95 10.92
N LYS A 106 2.69 17.23 10.79
CA LYS A 106 1.27 17.62 10.67
C LYS A 106 0.54 16.88 9.54
N ASN A 107 1.28 16.53 8.48
CA ASN A 107 0.74 15.86 7.29
C ASN A 107 0.93 14.33 7.30
N LEU A 108 1.68 13.77 8.26
CA LEU A 108 1.86 12.32 8.39
C LEU A 108 0.57 11.66 8.93
N TYR A 109 0.14 10.56 8.33
CA TYR A 109 -0.97 9.77 8.87
C TYR A 109 -0.47 8.82 9.95
N PHE A 110 -1.21 8.70 11.05
CA PHE A 110 -0.94 7.75 12.13
C PHE A 110 -2.22 6.99 12.48
N GLY A 111 -2.11 5.68 12.63
CA GLY A 111 -3.25 4.82 13.00
C GLY A 111 -3.71 4.99 14.44
N SER A 112 -2.83 5.46 15.33
CA SER A 112 -3.13 5.73 16.73
C SER A 112 -2.23 6.84 17.31
N ILE A 113 -2.66 7.42 18.44
CA ILE A 113 -1.86 8.41 19.20
C ILE A 113 -0.56 7.79 19.72
N SER A 114 -0.55 6.47 20.00
CA SER A 114 0.67 5.78 20.44
C SER A 114 1.72 5.74 19.32
N ASP A 115 1.29 5.62 18.07
CA ASP A 115 2.19 5.55 16.91
C ASP A 115 2.87 6.89 16.65
N GLU A 116 2.20 8.00 16.97
CA GLU A 116 2.74 9.36 16.86
C GLU A 116 3.97 9.60 17.74
N ARG A 117 4.13 8.83 18.82
CA ARG A 117 5.27 8.94 19.75
C ARG A 117 6.26 7.79 19.64
N ASN A 118 6.03 6.85 18.73
CA ASN A 118 6.95 5.74 18.49
C ASN A 118 8.06 6.20 17.55
N LEU A 119 9.30 6.25 18.07
CA LEU A 119 10.47 6.73 17.32
C LEU A 119 10.74 5.94 16.03
N GLU A 120 10.56 4.61 16.05
CA GLU A 120 10.77 3.77 14.87
C GLU A 120 9.75 4.12 13.77
N ILE A 121 8.49 4.30 14.16
CA ILE A 121 7.42 4.70 13.24
C ILE A 121 7.69 6.09 12.68
N LEU A 122 8.05 7.06 13.54
CA LEU A 122 8.40 8.42 13.11
C LEU A 122 9.54 8.42 12.09
N LEU A 123 10.67 7.79 12.41
CA LEU A 123 11.82 7.70 11.51
C LEU A 123 11.44 7.05 10.18
N HIS A 124 10.63 5.99 10.20
CA HIS A 124 10.18 5.34 8.98
C HIS A 124 9.31 6.26 8.11
N LYS A 125 8.37 7.00 8.70
CA LYS A 125 7.49 7.92 7.96
C LYS A 125 8.27 9.10 7.37
N PHE A 126 9.28 9.59 8.09
CA PHE A 126 10.22 10.59 7.58
C PHE A 126 11.10 10.03 6.45
N ASP A 127 11.62 8.79 6.59
CA ASP A 127 12.36 8.13 5.51
C ASP A 127 11.54 8.07 4.22
N VAL A 128 10.24 7.74 4.32
CA VAL A 128 9.32 7.74 3.18
C VAL A 128 9.15 9.16 2.63
N TYR A 129 8.87 10.16 3.47
CA TYR A 129 8.71 11.55 3.05
C TYR A 129 9.92 12.05 2.23
N PHE A 130 11.13 11.82 2.75
CA PHE A 130 12.38 12.25 2.12
C PHE A 130 12.79 11.38 0.93
N THR A 131 12.35 10.12 0.87
CA THR A 131 12.52 9.28 -0.33
C THR A 131 11.79 9.87 -1.52
N PHE A 132 10.59 10.40 -1.29
CA PHE A 132 9.81 11.08 -2.33
C PHE A 132 10.10 12.58 -2.43
N CYS A 133 11.03 13.12 -1.63
CA CYS A 133 11.37 14.55 -1.55
C CYS A 133 10.12 15.46 -1.50
N GLY A 134 9.11 15.07 -0.74
CA GLY A 134 7.86 15.82 -0.65
C GLY A 134 7.03 15.89 -1.94
N LYS A 135 7.33 15.08 -2.97
CA LYS A 135 6.57 15.02 -4.24
C LYS A 135 5.07 14.95 -3.97
N ARG A 136 4.31 15.73 -4.72
CA ARG A 136 2.85 15.74 -4.73
C ARG A 136 2.33 15.52 -6.13
N LYS A 137 1.10 15.01 -6.25
CA LYS A 137 0.38 14.98 -7.51
C LYS A 137 0.19 16.41 -8.00
N ARG A 138 0.54 16.69 -9.25
CA ARG A 138 0.28 18.00 -9.84
C ARG A 138 -1.17 18.12 -10.32
N PRO A 139 -1.74 19.34 -10.43
CA PRO A 139 -3.10 19.51 -10.93
C PRO A 139 -3.32 18.95 -12.34
N ASP A 140 -2.30 19.04 -13.19
CA ASP A 140 -2.27 18.59 -14.59
C ASP A 140 -1.89 17.11 -14.77
N GLU A 141 -1.43 16.44 -13.71
CA GLU A 141 -0.97 15.04 -13.77
C GLU A 141 -2.14 14.08 -13.53
N THR A 142 -2.23 13.03 -14.35
CA THR A 142 -3.20 11.94 -14.11
C THR A 142 -2.78 11.07 -12.93
N LEU A 143 -3.74 10.45 -12.25
CA LEU A 143 -3.43 9.51 -11.15
C LEU A 143 -2.53 8.35 -11.60
N ASP A 144 -2.72 7.82 -12.80
CA ASP A 144 -1.88 6.76 -13.34
C ASP A 144 -0.42 7.19 -13.46
N ASN A 145 -0.17 8.39 -13.98
CA ASN A 145 1.18 8.92 -14.13
C ASN A 145 1.81 9.21 -12.75
N TYR A 146 1.01 9.75 -11.83
CA TYR A 146 1.45 9.97 -10.47
C TYR A 146 1.87 8.66 -9.79
N PHE A 147 1.03 7.63 -9.82
CA PHE A 147 1.31 6.34 -9.20
C PHE A 147 2.51 5.64 -9.84
N LYS A 148 2.64 5.67 -11.18
CA LYS A 148 3.82 5.15 -11.88
C LYS A 148 5.10 5.88 -11.48
N SER A 149 5.03 7.20 -11.30
CA SER A 149 6.18 7.98 -10.81
C SER A 149 6.56 7.59 -9.39
N LEU A 150 5.59 7.35 -8.50
CA LEU A 150 5.87 6.87 -7.14
C LEU A 150 6.51 5.48 -7.16
N GLU A 151 6.00 4.57 -7.98
CA GLU A 151 6.57 3.23 -8.18
C GLU A 151 8.02 3.31 -8.63
N SER A 152 8.32 4.12 -9.65
CA SER A 152 9.68 4.29 -10.16
C SER A 152 10.66 4.82 -9.10
N ILE A 153 10.22 5.76 -8.25
CA ILE A 153 11.06 6.31 -7.16
C ILE A 153 11.29 5.26 -6.07
N ALA A 154 10.24 4.53 -5.69
CA ALA A 154 10.32 3.50 -4.67
C ALA A 154 11.21 2.32 -5.11
N GLU A 155 11.09 1.86 -6.36
CA GLU A 155 11.92 0.79 -6.92
C GLU A 155 13.40 1.12 -6.94
N LYS A 156 13.76 2.39 -7.20
CA LYS A 156 15.16 2.86 -7.17
C LYS A 156 15.74 2.93 -5.75
N THR A 157 14.88 3.00 -4.74
CA THR A 157 15.30 3.26 -3.35
C THR A 157 15.17 2.01 -2.45
N ALA A 158 14.25 1.10 -2.77
CA ALA A 158 13.94 -0.06 -1.96
C ALA A 158 14.63 -1.32 -2.50
N ASN A 159 15.35 -2.04 -1.63
CA ASN A 159 16.08 -3.26 -1.99
C ASN A 159 15.18 -4.49 -2.25
N SER A 160 13.85 -4.37 -2.13
CA SER A 160 12.91 -5.48 -2.39
C SER A 160 11.51 -5.00 -2.77
N ARG A 161 10.76 -5.83 -3.50
CA ARG A 161 9.37 -5.51 -3.95
C ARG A 161 8.38 -5.35 -2.78
N ALA A 162 8.56 -6.09 -1.69
CA ALA A 162 7.74 -5.93 -0.49
C ALA A 162 7.97 -4.55 0.18
N ASN A 163 9.22 -4.07 0.14
CA ASN A 163 9.55 -2.73 0.65
C ASN A 163 9.01 -1.62 -0.27
N VAL A 164 8.97 -1.84 -1.60
CA VAL A 164 8.36 -0.91 -2.56
C VAL A 164 6.89 -0.65 -2.21
N ASP A 165 6.07 -1.70 -2.04
CA ASP A 165 4.65 -1.54 -1.72
C ASP A 165 4.44 -0.83 -0.38
N LYS A 166 5.26 -1.13 0.63
CA LYS A 166 5.23 -0.45 1.93
C LYS A 166 5.46 1.05 1.79
N TYR A 167 6.46 1.46 1.00
CA TYR A 167 6.77 2.87 0.77
C TYR A 167 5.66 3.58 -0.01
N ILE A 168 5.12 2.94 -1.06
CA ILE A 168 4.01 3.50 -1.85
C ILE A 168 2.79 3.67 -0.94
N LYS A 169 2.43 2.65 -0.18
CA LYS A 169 1.29 2.69 0.74
C LYS A 169 1.43 3.83 1.76
N GLU A 170 2.57 3.93 2.43
CA GLU A 170 2.82 5.00 3.39
C GLU A 170 2.75 6.38 2.71
N LYS A 171 3.32 6.53 1.51
CA LYS A 171 3.24 7.77 0.73
C LYS A 171 1.80 8.14 0.38
N LEU A 172 0.98 7.18 -0.05
CA LEU A 172 -0.44 7.39 -0.36
C LEU A 172 -1.21 7.85 0.88
N LEU A 173 -0.97 7.25 2.05
CA LEU A 173 -1.62 7.67 3.30
C LEU A 173 -1.35 9.14 3.64
N GLN A 174 -0.10 9.58 3.49
CA GLN A 174 0.30 10.97 3.72
C GLN A 174 -0.39 11.94 2.75
N ASP A 175 -0.39 11.62 1.46
CA ASP A 175 -1.02 12.48 0.44
C ASP A 175 -2.54 12.53 0.60
N MET A 176 -3.16 11.39 0.89
CA MET A 176 -4.60 11.30 1.07
C MET A 176 -5.06 12.00 2.35
N LYS A 177 -4.28 11.95 3.44
CA LYS A 177 -4.53 12.76 4.65
C LYS A 177 -4.47 14.25 4.30
N HIS A 178 -3.40 14.68 3.64
CA HIS A 178 -3.22 16.07 3.27
C HIS A 178 -4.33 16.58 2.34
N GLY A 179 -4.66 15.81 1.30
CA GLY A 179 -5.72 16.14 0.33
C GLY A 179 -7.14 15.91 0.83
N LYS A 180 -7.32 15.48 2.10
CA LYS A 180 -8.63 15.14 2.69
C LYS A 180 -9.43 14.12 1.86
N ILE A 181 -8.73 13.21 1.18
CA ILE A 181 -9.33 12.24 0.25
C ILE A 181 -10.25 11.27 1.00
N PHE A 182 -9.88 10.87 2.23
CA PHE A 182 -10.74 10.01 3.06
C PHE A 182 -12.06 10.67 3.44
N GLU A 183 -12.04 11.97 3.77
CA GLU A 183 -13.25 12.75 4.08
C GLU A 183 -14.15 12.89 2.86
N GLN A 184 -13.56 13.06 1.66
CA GLN A 184 -14.30 13.04 0.40
C GLN A 184 -14.92 11.66 0.16
N PHE A 185 -14.15 10.58 0.32
CA PHE A 185 -14.65 9.23 0.10
C PHE A 185 -15.76 8.83 1.07
N LEU A 186 -15.74 9.29 2.32
CA LEU A 186 -16.83 9.06 3.28
C LEU A 186 -18.18 9.61 2.80
N LYS A 187 -18.18 10.73 2.06
CA LYS A 187 -19.40 11.29 1.45
C LYS A 187 -19.91 10.42 0.30
N ILE A 188 -19.01 9.70 -0.35
CA ILE A 188 -19.27 8.84 -1.51
C ILE A 188 -19.72 7.44 -1.06
N VAL A 189 -19.12 6.91 0.02
CA VAL A 189 -19.34 5.56 0.56
C VAL A 189 -19.45 5.64 2.10
N PRO A 190 -20.63 5.92 2.67
CA PRO A 190 -20.79 6.15 4.11
C PRO A 190 -20.36 4.98 5.00
N ILE A 191 -20.50 3.73 4.53
CA ILE A 191 -20.07 2.54 5.28
C ILE A 191 -18.55 2.47 5.48
N PHE A 192 -17.78 3.26 4.72
CA PHE A 192 -16.34 3.41 4.92
C PHE A 192 -16.00 3.98 6.30
N SER A 193 -16.96 4.62 6.99
CA SER A 193 -16.84 5.04 8.40
C SER A 193 -16.47 3.91 9.36
N LYS A 194 -16.70 2.64 8.98
CA LYS A 194 -16.25 1.46 9.74
C LYS A 194 -14.73 1.26 9.74
N VAL A 195 -13.99 1.95 8.87
CA VAL A 195 -12.53 1.91 8.83
C VAL A 195 -11.98 3.04 9.68
N SER A 196 -11.54 2.71 10.90
CA SER A 196 -10.93 3.68 11.83
C SER A 196 -9.42 3.86 11.62
N ASN A 197 -8.72 2.84 11.13
CA ASN A 197 -7.31 2.90 10.81
C ASN A 197 -7.08 2.57 9.32
N TYR A 198 -6.69 3.56 8.53
CA TYR A 198 -6.43 3.43 7.09
C TYR A 198 -5.13 2.69 6.78
N GLU A 199 -4.21 2.51 7.74
CA GLU A 199 -3.05 1.63 7.59
C GLU A 199 -3.45 0.15 7.44
N THR A 200 -4.71 -0.21 7.73
CA THR A 200 -5.22 -1.57 7.46
C THR A 200 -5.47 -1.82 5.97
N LEU A 201 -5.63 -0.76 5.16
CA LEU A 201 -5.93 -0.85 3.74
C LEU A 201 -4.68 -1.19 2.92
N THR A 202 -4.86 -1.87 1.79
CA THR A 202 -3.78 -2.13 0.83
C THR A 202 -3.50 -0.91 -0.06
N SER A 203 -2.32 -0.85 -0.68
CA SER A 203 -2.00 0.18 -1.69
C SER A 203 -3.02 0.19 -2.83
N THR A 204 -3.55 -0.98 -3.21
CA THR A 204 -4.60 -1.11 -4.24
C THR A 204 -5.92 -0.50 -3.78
N GLU A 205 -6.33 -0.75 -2.54
CA GLU A 205 -7.54 -0.12 -1.95
C GLU A 205 -7.38 1.40 -1.84
N LEU A 206 -6.20 1.89 -1.42
CA LEU A 206 -5.92 3.33 -1.35
C LEU A 206 -5.96 4.02 -2.72
N LYS A 207 -5.32 3.42 -3.74
CA LYS A 207 -5.38 3.91 -5.12
C LYS A 207 -6.84 3.97 -5.60
N PHE A 208 -7.62 2.92 -5.36
CA PHE A 208 -9.04 2.88 -5.72
C PHE A 208 -9.82 4.03 -5.07
N ILE A 209 -9.66 4.24 -3.77
CA ILE A 209 -10.32 5.35 -3.05
C ILE A 209 -9.98 6.70 -3.69
N TRP A 210 -8.72 6.92 -4.06
CA TRP A 210 -8.31 8.16 -4.70
C TRP A 210 -8.93 8.32 -6.10
N TYR A 211 -8.91 7.28 -6.95
CA TYR A 211 -9.60 7.31 -8.25
C TYR A 211 -11.08 7.67 -8.11
N GLU A 212 -11.78 7.06 -7.15
CA GLU A 212 -13.20 7.32 -6.94
C GLU A 212 -13.50 8.77 -6.52
N CYS A 213 -12.59 9.41 -5.79
CA CYS A 213 -12.73 10.82 -5.41
C CYS A 213 -12.39 11.75 -6.58
N GLU A 214 -11.27 11.50 -7.27
CA GLU A 214 -10.78 12.34 -8.38
C GLU A 214 -11.79 12.38 -9.54
N TYR A 215 -12.35 11.22 -9.89
CA TYR A 215 -13.28 11.07 -11.01
C TYR A 215 -14.74 10.94 -10.57
N TYR A 216 -15.06 11.42 -9.35
CA TYR A 216 -16.39 11.24 -8.75
C TYR A 216 -17.52 11.75 -9.66
N GLU A 217 -17.38 12.96 -10.22
CA GLU A 217 -18.42 13.58 -11.04
C GLU A 217 -18.65 12.83 -12.36
N ASP A 218 -17.58 12.36 -13.02
CA ASP A 218 -17.70 11.59 -14.25
C ASP A 218 -18.36 10.23 -14.00
N ILE A 219 -17.94 9.55 -12.93
CA ILE A 219 -18.54 8.30 -12.48
C ILE A 219 -20.02 8.53 -12.13
N ARG A 220 -20.34 9.57 -11.35
CA ARG A 220 -21.70 9.92 -10.95
C ARG A 220 -22.59 10.20 -12.15
N LYS A 221 -22.15 11.03 -13.10
CA LYS A 221 -22.90 11.31 -14.34
C LYS A 221 -23.15 10.05 -15.15
N SER A 222 -22.12 9.21 -15.29
CA SER A 222 -22.25 7.93 -16.00
C SER A 222 -23.29 7.01 -15.32
N CYS A 223 -23.28 6.92 -13.99
CA CYS A 223 -24.26 6.18 -13.21
C CYS A 223 -25.68 6.73 -13.39
N GLN A 224 -25.85 8.05 -13.32
CA GLN A 224 -27.16 8.70 -13.49
C GLN A 224 -27.75 8.49 -14.89
N LEU A 225 -26.92 8.53 -15.93
CA LEU A 225 -27.35 8.24 -17.29
C LEU A 225 -27.81 6.79 -17.42
N ILE A 226 -27.07 5.84 -16.84
CA ILE A 226 -27.46 4.43 -16.83
C ILE A 226 -28.78 4.23 -16.06
N GLU A 227 -28.94 4.85 -14.90
CA GLU A 227 -30.19 4.76 -14.12
C GLU A 227 -31.40 5.29 -14.89
N LYS A 228 -31.27 6.41 -15.61
CA LYS A 228 -32.36 6.99 -16.41
C LYS A 228 -32.77 6.14 -17.62
N LEU A 229 -31.85 5.31 -18.12
CA LEU A 229 -32.08 4.44 -19.27
C LEU A 229 -32.67 3.06 -18.88
N GLU A 230 -32.81 2.75 -17.58
CA GLU A 230 -33.34 1.45 -17.12
C GLU A 230 -34.64 1.61 -16.30
N PRO A 231 -35.67 0.74 -16.48
CA PRO A 231 -36.76 0.64 -15.53
C PRO A 231 -36.22 0.05 -14.22
N VAL A 232 -36.08 0.91 -13.22
CA VAL A 232 -35.60 0.57 -11.87
C VAL A 232 -36.59 -0.40 -11.21
N ARG A 233 -36.17 -1.64 -10.97
CA ARG A 233 -36.69 -2.39 -9.83
C ARG A 233 -35.71 -2.17 -8.68
N GLU A 234 -36.18 -1.59 -7.59
CA GLU A 234 -35.50 -1.69 -6.30
C GLU A 234 -35.33 -3.16 -5.98
N VAL A 235 -34.15 -3.72 -6.26
CA VAL A 235 -33.76 -4.97 -5.63
C VAL A 235 -33.29 -4.57 -4.24
N SER A 236 -34.22 -4.54 -3.29
CA SER A 236 -33.86 -4.38 -1.87
C SER A 236 -32.93 -5.55 -1.51
N ILE A 237 -31.68 -5.23 -1.17
CA ILE A 237 -30.65 -6.24 -0.88
C ILE A 237 -30.86 -6.86 0.52
N TYR A 238 -32.02 -6.66 1.13
CA TYR A 238 -32.42 -7.32 2.37
C TYR A 238 -32.78 -8.80 2.20
N GLN A 239 -32.65 -9.38 1.01
CA GLN A 239 -32.58 -10.84 0.89
C GLN A 239 -31.22 -11.35 1.37
N LYS A 240 -31.23 -11.77 2.63
CA LYS A 240 -30.25 -12.56 3.39
C LYS A 240 -29.77 -13.88 2.74
N GLU A 241 -29.81 -14.00 1.41
CA GLU A 241 -29.41 -15.20 0.67
C GLU A 241 -28.45 -14.92 -0.50
N ILE A 242 -27.63 -13.86 -0.45
CA ILE A 242 -26.37 -13.89 -1.21
C ILE A 242 -25.35 -14.68 -0.40
N GLN A 243 -25.66 -15.96 -0.20
CA GLN A 243 -24.69 -16.98 0.16
C GLN A 243 -23.69 -17.15 -1.01
N PRO A 244 -22.45 -17.51 -0.67
CA PRO A 244 -21.27 -17.22 -1.46
C PRO A 244 -21.12 -18.20 -2.64
N MET A 245 -20.37 -17.78 -3.67
CA MET A 245 -19.99 -18.60 -4.82
C MET A 245 -21.19 -19.07 -5.67
N ARG A 246 -21.42 -18.41 -6.81
CA ARG A 246 -22.16 -19.01 -7.93
C ARG A 246 -21.63 -20.44 -8.11
N LYS A 247 -22.46 -21.46 -7.84
CA LYS A 247 -22.12 -22.87 -8.11
C LYS A 247 -21.61 -22.94 -9.56
N LYS A 248 -20.50 -23.67 -9.78
CA LYS A 248 -19.76 -23.74 -11.06
C LYS A 248 -20.61 -24.12 -12.30
N ASN A 249 -21.87 -24.51 -12.14
CA ASN A 249 -22.74 -25.00 -13.21
C ASN A 249 -23.97 -24.11 -13.52
N ILE A 250 -24.15 -22.95 -12.87
CA ILE A 250 -25.31 -22.08 -13.18
C ILE A 250 -25.03 -21.22 -14.41
N CYS A 251 -25.86 -21.34 -15.45
CA CYS A 251 -25.70 -20.59 -16.68
C CYS A 251 -25.96 -19.09 -16.50
N PHE A 252 -25.02 -18.25 -16.92
CA PHE A 252 -25.11 -16.79 -16.86
C PHE A 252 -26.21 -16.17 -17.73
N LYS A 253 -26.77 -16.94 -18.67
CA LYS A 253 -27.78 -16.46 -19.60
C LYS A 253 -29.20 -16.69 -19.06
N CYS A 254 -29.46 -17.84 -18.44
CA CYS A 254 -30.81 -18.19 -17.95
C CYS A 254 -30.91 -18.31 -16.42
N GLY A 255 -29.80 -18.42 -15.68
CA GLY A 255 -29.80 -18.56 -14.23
C GLY A 255 -30.18 -19.96 -13.73
N HIS A 256 -30.21 -20.96 -14.61
CA HIS A 256 -30.44 -22.37 -14.28
C HIS A 256 -29.20 -23.22 -14.59
N ASP A 257 -29.10 -24.38 -13.94
CA ASP A 257 -28.11 -25.40 -14.29
C ASP A 257 -28.55 -26.12 -15.56
N HIS A 258 -27.67 -26.18 -16.56
CA HIS A 258 -27.87 -27.00 -17.75
C HIS A 258 -26.52 -27.40 -18.37
N SER A 259 -26.40 -28.67 -18.75
CA SER A 259 -25.26 -29.23 -19.47
C SER A 259 -25.52 -29.17 -20.98
N GLY A 260 -24.81 -28.28 -21.70
CA GLY A 260 -24.84 -28.20 -23.18
C GLY A 260 -25.16 -26.82 -23.78
N ARG A 261 -25.20 -26.74 -25.13
CA ARG A 261 -25.40 -25.49 -25.90
C ARG A 261 -26.85 -24.98 -25.95
N ARG A 262 -27.83 -25.72 -25.42
CA ARG A 262 -29.25 -25.34 -25.42
C ARG A 262 -29.61 -24.58 -24.15
N CYS A 263 -29.18 -23.33 -24.07
CA CYS A 263 -29.65 -22.43 -23.03
C CYS A 263 -31.10 -21.99 -23.34
N PRO A 264 -32.04 -22.08 -22.39
CA PRO A 264 -33.42 -21.59 -22.57
C PRO A 264 -33.52 -20.11 -22.93
N ALA A 265 -32.47 -19.34 -22.63
CA ALA A 265 -32.40 -17.94 -22.97
C ALA A 265 -31.90 -17.68 -24.40
N TRP A 266 -31.46 -18.70 -25.14
CA TRP A 266 -30.99 -18.54 -26.51
C TRP A 266 -32.10 -18.06 -27.44
N GLY A 267 -31.84 -17.04 -28.25
CA GLY A 267 -32.84 -16.38 -29.09
C GLY A 267 -33.84 -15.51 -28.33
N GLN A 268 -33.85 -15.56 -27.00
CA GLN A 268 -34.76 -14.75 -26.18
C GLN A 268 -34.23 -13.32 -26.11
N ARG A 269 -35.08 -12.38 -26.51
CA ARG A 269 -34.82 -10.95 -26.35
C ARG A 269 -35.09 -10.58 -24.90
N CYS A 270 -34.10 -9.98 -24.26
CA CYS A 270 -34.29 -9.43 -22.94
C CYS A 270 -35.16 -8.18 -23.03
N TRP A 271 -36.30 -8.19 -22.34
CA TRP A 271 -37.25 -7.08 -22.33
C TRP A 271 -36.68 -5.81 -21.68
N LYS A 272 -35.57 -5.92 -20.95
CA LYS A 272 -34.90 -4.80 -20.28
C LYS A 272 -33.85 -4.09 -21.14
N CYS A 273 -32.94 -4.86 -21.75
CA CYS A 273 -31.82 -4.26 -22.48
C CYS A 273 -31.89 -4.41 -24.00
N GLY A 274 -32.90 -5.12 -24.50
CA GLY A 274 -33.08 -5.39 -25.93
C GLY A 274 -32.10 -6.41 -26.51
N ASP A 275 -31.03 -6.79 -25.80
CA ASP A 275 -30.06 -7.78 -26.28
C ASP A 275 -30.62 -9.20 -26.18
N LEU A 276 -30.10 -10.08 -27.04
CA LEU A 276 -30.52 -11.48 -27.12
C LEU A 276 -29.76 -12.35 -26.11
N ASN A 277 -30.20 -13.61 -26.00
CA ASN A 277 -29.44 -14.69 -25.38
C ASN A 277 -29.28 -14.60 -23.86
N HIS A 278 -30.20 -13.93 -23.15
CA HIS A 278 -30.30 -13.95 -21.69
C HIS A 278 -31.70 -13.57 -21.18
N PHE A 279 -32.08 -14.02 -19.98
CA PHE A 279 -33.33 -13.63 -19.31
C PHE A 279 -33.17 -12.35 -18.48
N LEU A 280 -34.30 -11.69 -18.18
CA LEU A 280 -34.36 -10.44 -17.41
C LEU A 280 -33.53 -10.47 -16.12
N ARG A 281 -33.64 -11.54 -15.33
CA ARG A 281 -32.89 -11.73 -14.06
C ARG A 281 -31.38 -11.91 -14.23
N CYS A 282 -30.95 -12.25 -15.45
CA CYS A 282 -29.57 -12.44 -15.85
C CYS A 282 -29.06 -11.27 -16.70
N CYS A 283 -29.82 -10.16 -16.75
CA CYS A 283 -29.48 -9.04 -17.61
C CYS A 283 -28.17 -8.37 -17.17
N PRO A 284 -27.16 -8.35 -18.06
CA PRO A 284 -25.84 -7.84 -17.73
C PRO A 284 -25.78 -6.34 -17.50
N LYS A 285 -26.86 -5.63 -17.85
CA LYS A 285 -26.97 -4.18 -17.68
C LYS A 285 -27.61 -3.76 -16.36
N THR A 286 -28.06 -4.70 -15.52
CA THR A 286 -28.70 -4.38 -14.23
C THR A 286 -27.85 -3.46 -13.35
N PHE A 287 -28.38 -2.28 -13.05
CA PHE A 287 -27.77 -1.36 -12.10
C PHE A 287 -27.96 -1.82 -10.65
N ILE A 288 -26.88 -1.81 -9.86
CA ILE A 288 -26.85 -2.13 -8.43
C ILE A 288 -26.61 -0.84 -7.66
N ARG A 289 -27.42 -0.58 -6.64
CA ARG A 289 -27.21 0.47 -5.65
C ARG A 289 -26.61 -0.11 -4.37
N ASP A 290 -25.75 0.65 -3.69
CA ASP A 290 -25.13 0.30 -2.41
C ASP A 290 -24.60 -1.14 -2.36
N CYS A 291 -23.79 -1.50 -3.38
CA CYS A 291 -23.35 -2.86 -3.56
C CYS A 291 -22.66 -3.42 -2.29
N VAL A 292 -23.13 -4.57 -1.80
CA VAL A 292 -22.61 -5.24 -0.60
C VAL A 292 -21.13 -5.64 -0.68
N ASN A 293 -20.53 -5.60 -1.86
CA ASN A 293 -19.13 -5.97 -2.08
C ASN A 293 -18.19 -4.77 -2.12
N CYS A 294 -18.64 -3.62 -2.62
CA CYS A 294 -17.79 -2.43 -2.77
C CYS A 294 -18.33 -1.16 -2.10
N GLY A 295 -19.62 -1.11 -1.80
CA GLY A 295 -20.33 0.04 -1.24
C GLY A 295 -20.72 1.12 -2.25
N ARG A 296 -20.57 0.86 -3.55
CA ARG A 296 -20.85 1.82 -4.63
C ARG A 296 -22.05 1.40 -5.46
N ASN A 297 -22.54 2.36 -6.23
CA ASN A 297 -23.52 2.14 -7.28
C ASN A 297 -22.80 1.79 -8.59
N HIS A 298 -23.15 0.67 -9.23
CA HIS A 298 -22.51 0.23 -10.48
C HIS A 298 -23.39 -0.80 -11.20
N ILE A 299 -23.10 -1.08 -12.47
CA ILE A 299 -23.77 -2.20 -13.17
C ILE A 299 -23.24 -3.55 -12.69
N GLN A 300 -24.10 -4.58 -12.62
CA GLN A 300 -23.85 -5.85 -11.95
C GLN A 300 -22.52 -6.53 -12.28
N PHE A 301 -22.06 -6.45 -13.53
CA PHE A 301 -20.82 -7.08 -14.00
C PHE A 301 -19.58 -6.17 -13.95
N LYS A 302 -19.72 -4.93 -13.51
CA LYS A 302 -18.61 -3.97 -13.31
C LYS A 302 -18.43 -3.61 -11.83
N CYS A 303 -18.57 -4.60 -10.94
CA CYS A 303 -18.25 -4.38 -9.52
C CYS A 303 -16.76 -4.04 -9.37
N PRO A 304 -16.39 -2.89 -8.80
CA PRO A 304 -14.99 -2.52 -8.61
C PRO A 304 -14.20 -3.47 -7.71
N ALA A 305 -14.90 -4.18 -6.81
CA ALA A 305 -14.29 -5.17 -5.94
C ALA A 305 -14.09 -6.54 -6.63
N TYR A 306 -14.57 -6.73 -7.87
CA TYR A 306 -14.42 -8.00 -8.58
C TYR A 306 -12.95 -8.38 -8.76
N ALA A 307 -12.63 -9.65 -8.47
CA ALA A 307 -11.27 -10.19 -8.48
C ALA A 307 -10.27 -9.46 -7.57
N LYS A 308 -10.73 -8.61 -6.65
CA LYS A 308 -9.89 -8.01 -5.61
C LYS A 308 -9.92 -8.88 -4.37
N GLU A 309 -8.74 -9.16 -3.82
CA GLU A 309 -8.60 -9.87 -2.55
C GLU A 309 -8.85 -8.89 -1.38
N CYS A 310 -9.75 -9.27 -0.48
CA CYS A 310 -10.01 -8.51 0.73
C CYS A 310 -8.80 -8.55 1.66
N SER A 311 -8.28 -7.37 2.04
CA SER A 311 -7.12 -7.28 2.91
C SER A 311 -7.38 -7.83 4.32
N ARG A 312 -8.62 -7.78 4.79
CA ARG A 312 -9.06 -8.36 6.07
C ARG A 312 -9.16 -9.88 6.01
N CYS A 313 -9.89 -10.44 5.04
CA CYS A 313 -10.24 -11.88 5.03
C CYS A 313 -9.61 -12.76 3.97
N LYS A 314 -8.78 -12.20 3.09
CA LYS A 314 -8.09 -12.92 2.02
C LYS A 314 -9.02 -13.65 1.05
N LYS A 315 -10.33 -13.38 1.11
CA LYS A 315 -11.31 -13.83 0.12
C LYS A 315 -11.49 -12.76 -0.94
N ASN A 316 -11.82 -13.19 -2.15
CA ASN A 316 -11.99 -12.28 -3.27
C ASN A 316 -13.38 -11.61 -3.29
N ASN A 317 -13.52 -10.62 -4.16
CA ASN A 317 -14.77 -10.00 -4.60
C ASN A 317 -15.40 -8.99 -3.63
N HIS A 318 -14.71 -8.53 -2.59
CA HIS A 318 -15.18 -7.43 -1.74
C HIS A 318 -14.00 -6.63 -1.17
N PHE A 319 -14.24 -5.36 -0.82
CA PHE A 319 -13.26 -4.52 -0.14
C PHE A 319 -13.29 -4.70 1.39
N ALA A 320 -12.22 -4.32 2.07
CA ALA A 320 -12.10 -4.45 3.53
C ALA A 320 -13.26 -3.82 4.32
N TRP A 321 -13.78 -2.66 3.89
CA TRP A 321 -14.90 -1.98 4.54
C TRP A 321 -16.26 -2.67 4.32
N GLN A 322 -16.35 -3.57 3.33
CA GLN A 322 -17.52 -4.41 3.07
C GLN A 322 -17.35 -5.85 3.59
N CYS A 323 -16.23 -6.14 4.25
CA CYS A 323 -15.97 -7.46 4.79
C CYS A 323 -16.88 -7.75 5.99
N LEU A 324 -17.77 -8.72 5.81
CA LEU A 324 -18.64 -9.28 6.85
C LEU A 324 -17.93 -10.32 7.74
N GLY A 325 -16.65 -10.59 7.50
CA GLY A 325 -15.86 -11.47 8.37
C GLY A 325 -15.72 -10.88 9.77
N ASP A 326 -16.22 -11.60 10.77
CA ASP A 326 -16.06 -11.25 12.18
C ASP A 326 -14.59 -11.20 12.57
N VAL A 327 -14.19 -10.19 13.36
CA VAL A 327 -12.83 -10.05 13.88
C VAL A 327 -12.84 -10.44 15.35
N ILE A 328 -12.02 -11.42 15.71
CA ILE A 328 -11.68 -11.72 17.10
C ILE A 328 -10.61 -10.72 17.52
N ASN A 329 -10.96 -9.79 18.41
CA ASN A 329 -10.00 -8.89 19.03
C ASN A 329 -9.32 -9.59 20.21
N CYS A 330 -8.01 -9.38 20.37
CA CYS A 330 -7.24 -9.91 21.52
C CYS A 330 -7.51 -11.39 21.80
N CYS A 331 -7.36 -12.25 20.79
CA CYS A 331 -7.70 -13.67 20.89
C CYS A 331 -7.07 -14.34 22.11
N ASP A 332 -7.86 -15.13 22.86
CA ASP A 332 -7.39 -15.82 24.07
C ASP A 332 -6.23 -16.79 23.84
N TYR A 333 -6.03 -17.24 22.60
CA TYR A 333 -5.02 -18.22 22.23
C TYR A 333 -3.70 -17.59 21.76
N CYS A 334 -3.77 -16.53 20.94
CA CYS A 334 -2.57 -15.87 20.40
C CYS A 334 -2.33 -14.45 20.95
N GLY A 335 -3.30 -13.85 21.62
CA GLY A 335 -3.24 -12.47 22.12
C GLY A 335 -3.33 -11.37 21.07
N GLN A 336 -3.39 -11.72 19.79
CA GLN A 336 -3.50 -10.78 18.67
C GLN A 336 -4.94 -10.72 18.15
N SER A 337 -5.27 -9.65 17.45
CA SER A 337 -6.53 -9.55 16.71
C SER A 337 -6.41 -10.26 15.36
N HIS A 338 -7.37 -11.13 15.03
CA HIS A 338 -7.43 -11.84 13.76
C HIS A 338 -8.89 -12.15 13.40
N LEU A 339 -9.15 -12.61 12.19
CA LEU A 339 -10.52 -12.99 11.82
C LEU A 339 -11.01 -14.24 12.55
N SER A 340 -12.33 -14.29 12.78
CA SER A 340 -13.00 -15.48 13.26
C SER A 340 -12.69 -16.71 12.40
N GLY A 341 -12.55 -17.85 13.07
CA GLY A 341 -12.14 -19.11 12.47
C GLY A 341 -10.76 -19.56 12.93
N ARG A 342 -10.66 -20.82 13.33
CA ARG A 342 -9.44 -21.40 13.92
C ARG A 342 -8.22 -21.25 13.02
N ASN A 343 -8.37 -21.39 11.70
CA ASN A 343 -7.24 -21.32 10.77
C ASN A 343 -6.62 -19.91 10.66
N ASN A 344 -7.34 -18.88 11.08
CA ASN A 344 -6.87 -17.50 11.05
C ASN A 344 -6.08 -17.12 12.31
N CYS A 345 -6.12 -17.95 13.36
CA CYS A 345 -5.35 -17.70 14.58
C CYS A 345 -3.87 -18.09 14.37
N PRO A 346 -2.92 -17.16 14.56
CA PRO A 346 -1.48 -17.44 14.45
C PRO A 346 -1.00 -18.57 15.38
N ALA A 347 -1.68 -18.75 16.52
CA ALA A 347 -1.30 -19.77 17.48
C ALA A 347 -1.84 -21.17 17.15
N THR A 348 -2.62 -21.34 16.09
CA THR A 348 -3.30 -22.61 15.77
C THR A 348 -2.36 -23.79 15.58
N LYS A 349 -1.18 -23.55 15.01
CA LYS A 349 -0.14 -24.58 14.86
C LYS A 349 0.97 -24.46 15.91
N ASN A 350 0.88 -23.52 16.85
CA ASN A 350 1.91 -23.31 17.84
C ASN A 350 1.84 -24.35 18.95
N ILE A 351 2.97 -24.98 19.27
CA ILE A 351 3.11 -25.89 20.41
C ILE A 351 3.58 -25.07 21.62
N CYS A 352 2.85 -25.16 22.73
CA CYS A 352 3.16 -24.39 23.92
C CYS A 352 4.27 -25.04 24.75
N ASN A 353 5.38 -24.33 24.95
CA ASN A 353 6.50 -24.86 25.74
C ASN A 353 6.18 -25.12 27.23
N LYS A 354 5.12 -24.52 27.79
CA LYS A 354 4.70 -24.72 29.20
C LYS A 354 3.91 -26.01 29.43
N CYS A 355 3.05 -26.40 28.48
CA CYS A 355 2.13 -27.53 28.66
C CYS A 355 2.16 -28.55 27.52
N GLN A 356 3.01 -28.32 26.51
CA GLN A 356 3.20 -29.15 25.32
C GLN A 356 1.93 -29.37 24.48
N LYS A 357 0.88 -28.57 24.70
CA LYS A 357 -0.36 -28.60 23.89
C LYS A 357 -0.27 -27.60 22.73
N ILE A 358 -0.87 -27.97 21.60
CA ILE A 358 -0.98 -27.11 20.41
C ILE A 358 -2.11 -26.10 20.54
N GLY A 359 -2.03 -24.98 19.82
CA GLY A 359 -3.16 -24.08 19.58
C GLY A 359 -3.17 -22.79 20.41
N HIS A 360 -2.09 -22.46 21.13
CA HIS A 360 -1.93 -21.20 21.86
C HIS A 360 -0.46 -20.82 22.05
N PHE A 361 -0.17 -19.54 22.26
CA PHE A 361 1.17 -19.10 22.64
C PHE A 361 1.45 -19.31 24.12
N THR A 362 2.72 -19.52 24.47
CA THR A 362 3.17 -19.72 25.84
C THR A 362 2.83 -18.54 26.78
N SER A 363 2.72 -17.33 26.21
CA SER A 363 2.26 -16.11 26.89
C SER A 363 0.78 -16.16 27.31
N LYS A 364 -0.04 -16.96 26.62
CA LYS A 364 -1.48 -17.13 26.89
C LYS A 364 -1.82 -18.51 27.49
N CYS A 365 -0.82 -19.28 27.89
CA CYS A 365 -1.01 -20.59 28.49
C CYS A 365 -1.66 -20.47 29.87
N ARG A 366 -2.82 -21.12 30.05
CA ARG A 366 -3.57 -21.15 31.32
C ARG A 366 -3.17 -22.32 32.23
N SER A 367 -2.28 -23.21 31.80
CA SER A 367 -1.78 -24.31 32.62
C SER A 367 -0.79 -23.80 33.68
N ARG A 368 -0.98 -24.20 34.95
CA ARG A 368 0.05 -24.03 35.98
C ARG A 368 1.27 -24.87 35.58
N ARG A 369 2.50 -24.37 35.81
CA ARG A 369 3.75 -25.08 35.45
C ARG A 369 3.64 -26.53 35.92
N ASN A 370 3.79 -27.50 35.01
CA ASN A 370 4.03 -28.87 35.42
C ASN A 370 5.41 -28.87 36.09
N SER A 371 5.42 -28.87 37.42
CA SER A 371 6.57 -29.33 38.19
C SER A 371 6.89 -30.73 37.67
N LEU A 372 8.02 -30.86 36.98
CA LEU A 372 8.54 -32.14 36.52
C LEU A 372 8.45 -33.14 37.67
N ARG A 373 7.63 -34.18 37.52
CA ARG A 373 7.77 -35.38 38.34
C ARG A 373 9.16 -35.93 37.99
N LYS A 374 10.04 -35.91 39.00
CA LYS A 374 11.39 -36.48 38.97
C LYS A 374 11.35 -37.94 38.55
#